data_AF-A0A1A2PRM5-F1
#
_entry.id   AF-A0A1A2PRM5-F1
#
_cell.length_a   1.000
_cell.length_b   1.000
_cell.length_c   1.000
_cell.angle_alpha   90.00
_cell.angle_beta   90.00
_cell.angle_gamma   90.00
#
_symmetry.space_group_name_H-M   'P 1'
#
loop_
_entity.id
_entity.type
_entity.pdbx_description
1 polymer ?
#
loop_
_entity_poly.entity_id
_entity_poly.type
_entity_poly.pdbx_seq_one_letter_code
_entity_poly.pdbx_strand_id
1 'polypeptide(L)'
;MMPLGSVLQALIVLAVVLVGSVLVGHVFRRIKQPAVVGVIFFGLLMGTLLAVCPPSLKPVLTSATSKSLIEAVGEAGLLLLMFMVGVELRSYSSNGARSSYWQLVPCLAIPIVVCAAAAWPFAHRLVGPDHNPLHVWLFVGVALSVTAVPVLVLLVRDLGVPAPVPEVALRIAVATDATAWALVTALIVVTTDLSAVSVPAVCVGVAMLMAVVLVLPRLIRRWFRTDIHAAPFVVAILAYVLVGGAATQVLGVHPAIGAVIAGLSFPTGIASEKAHHALGAVADVLIPAFFVSSALSVPLQTLADLCRWSGLLCLLCLTVAAFGSKIAVGWLAGKMQRWPHQTSAELGVLLNCRGVTELAIATVGLQSHLIGPYAFAMLCALAIITTAVTAPLYRAISRVAAVRVAPAPMPQATAA
;
A
#
# COMPACT_ATOMS: atom_id res chain seq x y z
N MET A 1 -35.29 -21.71 13.05
CA MET A 1 -33.83 -21.80 12.77
C MET A 1 -33.14 -21.06 13.90
N MET A 2 -32.27 -21.71 14.68
CA MET A 2 -31.51 -20.98 15.73
C MET A 2 -30.73 -19.85 15.05
N PRO A 3 -30.84 -18.60 15.49
CA PRO A 3 -29.97 -17.55 14.97
C PRO A 3 -28.54 -18.02 15.22
N LEU A 4 -27.73 -18.18 14.17
CA LEU A 4 -26.29 -18.39 14.35
C LEU A 4 -25.81 -17.30 15.32
N GLY A 5 -25.10 -17.70 16.38
CA GLY A 5 -24.51 -16.72 17.30
C GLY A 5 -23.69 -15.71 16.52
N SER A 6 -23.72 -14.43 16.90
CA SER A 6 -23.02 -13.35 16.21
C SER A 6 -21.52 -13.63 16.01
N VAL A 7 -20.91 -14.36 16.96
CA VAL A 7 -19.53 -14.85 16.87
C VAL A 7 -19.35 -15.86 15.75
N LEU A 8 -20.25 -16.84 15.62
CA LEU A 8 -20.18 -17.84 14.55
C LEU A 8 -20.29 -17.19 13.17
N GLN A 9 -21.19 -16.21 13.03
CA GLN A 9 -21.31 -15.41 11.80
C GLN A 9 -20.01 -14.68 11.48
N ALA A 10 -19.40 -14.02 12.46
CA ALA A 10 -18.13 -13.32 12.29
C ALA A 10 -16.99 -14.25 11.83
N LEU A 11 -16.89 -15.44 12.44
CA LEU A 11 -15.90 -16.45 12.07
C LEU A 11 -16.11 -16.98 10.65
N ILE A 12 -17.36 -17.23 10.25
CA ILE A 12 -17.69 -17.66 8.88
C ILE A 12 -17.29 -16.59 7.87
N VAL A 13 -17.65 -15.32 8.11
CA VAL A 13 -17.31 -14.25 7.17
C VAL A 13 -15.79 -14.09 7.08
N LEU A 14 -15.06 -14.11 8.20
CA LEU A 14 -13.59 -14.06 8.17
C LEU A 14 -12.98 -15.24 7.39
N ALA A 15 -13.51 -16.45 7.55
CA ALA A 15 -13.07 -17.62 6.79
C ALA A 15 -13.33 -17.44 5.28
N VAL A 16 -14.51 -16.92 4.90
CA VAL A 16 -14.83 -16.59 3.49
C VAL A 16 -13.88 -15.53 2.94
N VAL A 17 -13.56 -14.50 3.73
CA VAL A 17 -12.60 -13.46 3.37
C VAL A 17 -11.24 -14.06 3.05
N LEU A 18 -10.69 -14.90 3.94
CA LEU A 18 -9.38 -15.50 3.79
C LEU A 18 -9.33 -16.48 2.60
N VAL A 19 -10.27 -17.42 2.54
CA VAL A 19 -10.32 -18.44 1.47
C VAL A 19 -10.57 -17.78 0.12
N GLY A 20 -11.52 -16.86 0.04
CA GLY A 20 -11.84 -16.13 -1.20
C GLY A 20 -10.66 -15.30 -1.70
N SER A 21 -9.94 -14.63 -0.80
CA SER A 21 -8.72 -13.89 -1.14
C SER A 21 -7.64 -14.77 -1.75
N VAL A 22 -7.43 -15.97 -1.19
CA VAL A 22 -6.46 -16.96 -1.73
C VAL A 22 -6.90 -17.46 -3.11
N LEU A 23 -8.17 -17.83 -3.26
CA LEU A 23 -8.71 -18.37 -4.51
C LEU A 23 -8.65 -17.34 -5.64
N VAL A 24 -9.18 -16.13 -5.41
CA VAL A 24 -9.19 -15.07 -6.43
C VAL A 24 -7.76 -14.57 -6.69
N GLY A 25 -6.92 -14.46 -5.66
CA GLY A 25 -5.50 -14.15 -5.82
C GLY A 25 -4.77 -15.19 -6.70
N HIS A 26 -5.10 -16.48 -6.58
CA HIS A 26 -4.56 -17.53 -7.44
C HIS A 26 -5.03 -17.39 -8.90
N VAL A 27 -6.31 -17.07 -9.11
CA VAL A 27 -6.85 -16.81 -10.46
C VAL A 27 -6.14 -15.62 -11.11
N PHE A 28 -5.93 -14.52 -10.37
CA PHE A 28 -5.21 -13.35 -10.88
C PHE A 28 -3.76 -13.69 -11.22
N ARG A 29 -3.09 -14.50 -10.40
CA ARG A 29 -1.74 -14.98 -10.69
C ARG A 29 -1.69 -15.80 -11.99
N ARG A 30 -2.70 -16.64 -12.26
CA ARG A 30 -2.81 -17.43 -13.51
C ARG A 30 -2.92 -16.56 -14.75
N ILE A 31 -3.62 -15.44 -14.67
CA ILE A 31 -3.72 -14.45 -15.75
C ILE A 31 -2.56 -13.44 -15.76
N LYS A 32 -1.46 -13.73 -15.05
CA LYS A 32 -0.24 -12.91 -14.94
C LYS A 32 -0.48 -11.53 -14.33
N GLN A 33 -1.46 -11.42 -13.44
CA GLN A 33 -1.73 -10.23 -12.64
C GLN A 33 -1.26 -10.44 -11.19
N PRO A 34 -0.87 -9.37 -10.47
CA PRO A 34 -0.49 -9.48 -9.06
C PRO A 34 -1.65 -10.03 -8.21
N ALA A 35 -1.36 -10.95 -7.29
CA ALA A 35 -2.38 -11.60 -6.46
C ALA A 35 -3.20 -10.59 -5.62
N VAL A 36 -2.54 -9.54 -5.12
CA VAL A 36 -3.16 -8.46 -4.33
C VAL A 36 -4.29 -7.77 -5.09
N VAL A 37 -4.14 -7.59 -6.41
CA VAL A 37 -5.20 -7.03 -7.25
C VAL A 37 -6.45 -7.92 -7.21
N GLY A 38 -6.27 -9.23 -7.25
CA GLY A 38 -7.36 -10.19 -7.12
C GLY A 38 -8.05 -10.11 -5.75
N VAL A 39 -7.31 -9.87 -4.67
CA VAL A 39 -7.88 -9.72 -3.32
C VAL A 39 -8.78 -8.49 -3.21
N ILE A 40 -8.37 -7.35 -3.77
CA ILE A 40 -9.20 -6.13 -3.78
C ILE A 40 -10.43 -6.34 -4.65
N PHE A 41 -10.25 -6.92 -5.83
CA PHE A 41 -11.36 -7.25 -6.72
C PHE A 41 -12.36 -8.17 -6.00
N PHE A 42 -11.86 -9.16 -5.24
CA PHE A 42 -12.70 -10.01 -4.42
C PHE A 42 -13.43 -9.23 -3.32
N GLY A 43 -12.78 -8.29 -2.64
CA GLY A 43 -13.43 -7.43 -1.64
C GLY A 43 -14.54 -6.56 -2.24
N LEU A 44 -14.30 -5.96 -3.42
CA LEU A 44 -15.30 -5.18 -4.15
C LEU A 44 -16.46 -6.08 -4.60
N LEU A 45 -16.17 -7.27 -5.13
CA LEU A 45 -17.16 -8.26 -5.51
C LEU A 45 -17.99 -8.73 -4.30
N MET A 46 -17.35 -8.95 -3.15
CA MET A 46 -18.07 -9.32 -1.94
C MET A 46 -18.98 -8.18 -1.48
N GLY A 47 -18.54 -6.92 -1.58
CA GLY A 47 -19.38 -5.75 -1.32
C GLY A 47 -20.59 -5.70 -2.25
N THR A 48 -20.41 -5.95 -3.56
CA THR A 48 -21.52 -5.99 -4.52
C THR A 48 -22.50 -7.13 -4.24
N LEU A 49 -21.98 -8.34 -3.96
CA LEU A 49 -22.79 -9.51 -3.61
C LEU A 49 -23.59 -9.28 -2.33
N LEU A 50 -23.02 -8.62 -1.32
CA LEU A 50 -23.72 -8.29 -0.08
C LEU A 50 -24.90 -7.33 -0.29
N ALA A 51 -24.75 -6.33 -1.16
CA ALA A 51 -25.85 -5.39 -1.40
C ALA A 51 -26.99 -6.01 -2.21
N VAL A 52 -26.68 -6.92 -3.13
CA VAL A 52 -27.67 -7.65 -3.94
C VAL A 52 -28.25 -8.86 -3.17
N CYS A 53 -27.63 -9.26 -2.05
CA CYS A 53 -28.02 -10.42 -1.27
C CYS A 53 -29.48 -10.33 -0.78
N PRO A 54 -30.22 -11.46 -0.74
CA PRO A 54 -31.59 -11.50 -0.23
C PRO A 54 -31.70 -10.93 1.20
N PRO A 55 -32.82 -10.27 1.56
CA PRO A 55 -33.03 -9.73 2.90
C PRO A 55 -32.90 -10.75 4.03
N SER A 56 -33.11 -12.04 3.74
CA SER A 56 -32.96 -13.16 4.68
C SER A 56 -31.50 -13.52 4.99
N LEU A 57 -30.56 -13.25 4.08
CA LEU A 57 -29.13 -13.57 4.23
C LEU A 57 -28.28 -12.38 4.65
N LYS A 58 -28.74 -11.15 4.38
CA LYS A 58 -28.05 -9.91 4.79
C LYS A 58 -27.70 -9.87 6.28
N PRO A 59 -28.63 -10.13 7.24
CA PRO A 59 -28.32 -10.03 8.67
C PRO A 59 -27.24 -11.01 9.14
N VAL A 60 -27.10 -12.15 8.46
CA VAL A 60 -26.11 -13.18 8.78
C VAL A 60 -24.71 -12.76 8.34
N LEU A 61 -24.60 -12.00 7.25
CA LEU A 61 -23.32 -11.57 6.67
C LEU A 61 -22.88 -10.18 7.14
N THR A 62 -23.83 -9.28 7.42
CA THR A 62 -23.59 -7.88 7.80
C THR A 62 -23.82 -7.61 9.29
N SER A 63 -23.66 -8.62 10.14
CA SER A 63 -23.72 -8.43 11.59
C SER A 63 -22.67 -7.40 12.04
N ALA A 64 -23.01 -6.57 13.03
CA ALA A 64 -22.05 -5.61 13.58
C ALA A 64 -20.77 -6.31 14.07
N THR A 65 -20.90 -7.51 14.65
CA THR A 65 -19.77 -8.32 15.13
C THR A 65 -18.88 -8.81 13.98
N SER A 66 -19.46 -9.21 12.83
CA SER A 66 -18.65 -9.65 11.68
C SER A 66 -17.88 -8.48 11.08
N LYS A 67 -18.53 -7.32 10.94
CA LYS A 67 -17.90 -6.08 10.48
C LYS A 67 -16.74 -5.67 11.39
N SER A 68 -16.95 -5.56 12.70
CA SER A 68 -15.90 -5.18 13.64
C SER A 68 -14.74 -6.17 13.70
N LEU A 69 -14.99 -7.48 13.56
CA LEU A 69 -13.91 -8.47 13.51
C LEU A 69 -13.04 -8.28 12.26
N ILE A 70 -13.65 -8.13 11.09
CA ILE A 70 -12.94 -7.93 9.82
C ILE A 70 -12.18 -6.61 9.83
N GLU A 71 -12.78 -5.55 10.37
CA GLU A 71 -12.11 -4.26 10.55
C GLU A 71 -10.92 -4.35 11.50
N ALA A 72 -11.05 -5.03 12.64
CA ALA A 72 -9.95 -5.18 13.60
C ALA A 72 -8.78 -6.01 13.02
N VAL A 73 -9.08 -7.13 12.36
CA VAL A 73 -8.06 -7.96 11.69
C VAL A 73 -7.42 -7.19 10.53
N GLY A 74 -8.24 -6.47 9.76
CA GLY A 74 -7.77 -5.62 8.67
C GLY A 74 -6.90 -4.46 9.15
N GLU A 75 -7.26 -3.80 10.25
CA GLU A 75 -6.45 -2.74 10.84
C GLU A 75 -5.09 -3.28 11.30
N ALA A 76 -5.05 -4.46 11.95
CA ALA A 76 -3.79 -5.11 12.29
C ALA A 76 -2.94 -5.42 11.03
N GLY A 77 -3.58 -5.81 9.92
CA GLY A 77 -2.93 -6.01 8.62
C GLY A 77 -2.36 -4.72 8.02
N LEU A 78 -3.13 -3.62 8.07
CA LEU A 78 -2.67 -2.30 7.66
C LEU A 78 -1.46 -1.87 8.48
N LEU A 79 -1.54 -1.96 9.80
CA LEU A 79 -0.43 -1.54 10.67
C LEU A 79 0.82 -2.36 10.43
N LEU A 80 0.70 -3.69 10.26
CA LEU A 80 1.84 -4.53 9.92
C LEU A 80 2.46 -4.16 8.57
N LEU A 81 1.63 -3.87 7.57
CA LEU A 81 2.07 -3.40 6.27
C LEU A 81 2.81 -2.05 6.38
N MET A 82 2.27 -1.11 7.15
CA MET A 82 2.88 0.22 7.37
C MET A 82 4.21 0.14 8.14
N PHE A 83 4.32 -0.82 9.06
CA PHE A 83 5.59 -1.13 9.69
C PHE A 83 6.63 -1.63 8.68
N MET A 84 6.27 -2.55 7.79
CA MET A 84 7.19 -3.04 6.75
C MET A 84 7.67 -1.89 5.85
N VAL A 85 6.77 -0.98 5.47
CA VAL A 85 7.13 0.25 4.75
C VAL A 85 8.14 1.07 5.55
N GLY A 86 7.90 1.32 6.83
CA GLY A 86 8.84 2.07 7.68
C GLY A 86 10.24 1.43 7.76
N VAL A 87 10.32 0.09 7.83
CA VAL A 87 11.60 -0.64 7.81
C VAL A 87 12.34 -0.46 6.48
N GLU A 88 11.62 -0.53 5.36
CA GLU A 88 12.17 -0.31 4.02
C GLU A 88 12.73 1.11 3.85
N LEU A 89 11.97 2.12 4.30
CA LEU A 89 12.37 3.53 4.27
C LEU A 89 13.66 3.78 5.09
N ARG A 90 13.80 3.13 6.25
CA ARG A 90 15.02 3.23 7.07
C ARG A 90 16.24 2.69 6.33
N SER A 91 16.11 1.52 5.70
CA SER A 91 17.22 0.88 4.97
C SER A 91 17.77 1.78 3.87
N TYR A 92 16.89 2.47 3.16
CA TYR A 92 17.27 3.44 2.14
C TYR A 92 18.02 4.65 2.71
N SER A 93 17.56 5.20 3.84
CA SER A 93 18.24 6.32 4.49
C SER A 93 19.64 5.95 5.01
N SER A 94 19.89 4.70 5.41
CA SER A 94 21.19 4.28 5.94
C SER A 94 22.27 4.06 4.87
N ASN A 95 21.90 3.77 3.62
CA ASN A 95 22.84 3.43 2.55
C ASN A 95 23.55 4.64 1.89
N GLY A 96 23.61 5.79 2.57
CA GLY A 96 24.49 6.90 2.16
C GLY A 96 24.07 7.66 0.87
N ALA A 97 22.86 7.42 0.34
CA ALA A 97 22.36 8.07 -0.89
C ALA A 97 22.08 9.59 -0.79
N ARG A 98 22.60 10.27 0.24
CA ARG A 98 22.41 11.71 0.49
C ARG A 98 22.90 12.60 -0.66
N SER A 99 23.89 12.15 -1.44
CA SER A 99 24.52 12.96 -2.49
C SER A 99 23.69 13.14 -3.78
N SER A 100 22.52 12.49 -3.92
CA SER A 100 21.75 12.48 -5.19
C SER A 100 20.27 12.83 -5.00
N TYR A 101 19.82 13.20 -3.80
CA TYR A 101 18.39 13.49 -3.56
C TYR A 101 17.84 14.61 -4.45
N TRP A 102 18.64 15.65 -4.72
CA TRP A 102 18.25 16.74 -5.62
C TRP A 102 17.90 16.25 -7.04
N GLN A 103 18.55 15.18 -7.51
CA GLN A 103 18.27 14.60 -8.83
C GLN A 103 16.93 13.83 -8.86
N LEU A 104 16.41 13.44 -7.69
CA LEU A 104 15.13 12.77 -7.54
C LEU A 104 13.98 13.77 -7.41
N VAL A 105 14.21 15.00 -6.96
CA VAL A 105 13.14 16.01 -6.76
C VAL A 105 12.21 16.14 -7.98
N PRO A 106 12.69 16.24 -9.24
CA PRO A 106 11.81 16.27 -10.40
C PRO A 106 10.99 14.99 -10.57
N CYS A 107 11.57 13.84 -10.23
CA CYS A 107 10.91 12.53 -10.32
C CYS A 107 9.74 12.41 -9.34
N LEU A 108 9.79 13.15 -8.22
CA LEU A 108 8.74 13.21 -7.22
C LEU A 108 7.72 14.32 -7.53
N ALA A 109 8.20 15.52 -7.83
CA ALA A 109 7.35 16.70 -8.00
C ALA A 109 6.48 16.61 -9.26
N ILE A 110 7.03 16.13 -10.39
CA ILE A 110 6.30 16.11 -11.66
C ILE A 110 5.03 15.24 -11.58
N PRO A 111 5.08 13.97 -11.12
CA PRO A 111 3.88 13.15 -11.03
C PRO A 111 2.88 13.69 -10.03
N ILE A 112 3.33 14.23 -8.89
CA ILE A 112 2.43 14.83 -7.88
C ILE A 112 1.67 16.00 -8.49
N VAL A 113 2.37 16.95 -9.12
CA VAL A 113 1.77 18.16 -9.68
C VAL A 113 0.85 17.83 -10.85
N VAL A 114 1.28 16.96 -11.78
CA VAL A 114 0.49 16.60 -12.96
C VAL A 114 -0.78 15.84 -12.54
N CYS A 115 -0.66 14.87 -11.63
CA CYS A 115 -1.81 14.11 -11.15
C CYS A 115 -2.75 14.95 -10.29
N ALA A 116 -2.22 15.86 -9.46
CA ALA A 116 -3.05 16.81 -8.73
C ALA A 116 -3.81 17.71 -9.70
N ALA A 117 -3.12 18.36 -10.64
CA ALA A 117 -3.74 19.21 -11.65
C ALA A 117 -4.81 18.47 -12.46
N ALA A 118 -4.59 17.20 -12.80
CA ALA A 118 -5.59 16.36 -13.46
C ALA A 118 -6.79 16.01 -12.57
N ALA A 119 -6.61 15.96 -11.25
CA ALA A 119 -7.68 15.73 -10.28
C ALA A 119 -8.51 16.99 -9.97
N TRP A 120 -7.95 18.20 -10.14
CA TRP A 120 -8.61 19.47 -9.84
C TRP A 120 -10.02 19.63 -10.45
N PRO A 121 -10.25 19.37 -11.76
CA PRO A 121 -11.58 19.51 -12.36
C PRO A 121 -12.63 18.57 -11.73
N PHE A 122 -12.16 17.47 -11.15
CA PHE A 122 -13.00 16.42 -10.55
C PHE A 122 -13.02 16.50 -9.02
N ALA A 123 -12.39 17.51 -8.41
CA ALA A 123 -12.21 17.60 -6.96
C ALA A 123 -13.52 17.37 -6.20
N HIS A 124 -14.60 18.04 -6.62
CA HIS A 124 -15.95 17.92 -6.03
C HIS A 124 -16.50 16.47 -5.90
N ARG A 125 -16.05 15.55 -6.76
CA ARG A 125 -16.44 14.13 -6.72
C ARG A 125 -15.51 13.28 -5.88
N LEU A 126 -14.29 13.76 -5.70
CA LEU A 126 -13.21 13.07 -5.01
C LEU A 126 -13.23 13.39 -3.51
N VAL A 127 -13.81 14.53 -3.10
CA VAL A 127 -13.86 14.99 -1.70
C VAL A 127 -14.60 13.99 -0.82
N GLY A 128 -14.09 13.79 0.40
CA GLY A 128 -14.85 13.22 1.51
C GLY A 128 -15.93 14.19 2.05
N PRO A 129 -16.71 13.76 3.05
CA PRO A 129 -17.88 14.51 3.54
C PRO A 129 -17.60 15.93 4.06
N ASP A 130 -16.40 16.18 4.63
CA ASP A 130 -16.13 17.39 5.44
C ASP A 130 -14.94 18.25 4.96
N HIS A 131 -14.36 18.01 3.77
CA HIS A 131 -13.02 18.54 3.44
C HIS A 131 -12.95 19.63 2.36
N ASN A 132 -11.97 20.53 2.53
CA ASN A 132 -11.57 21.54 1.55
C ASN A 132 -11.12 20.84 0.24
N PRO A 133 -11.68 21.21 -0.93
CA PRO A 133 -11.30 20.61 -2.21
C PRO A 133 -9.80 20.70 -2.48
N LEU A 134 -9.08 21.64 -1.83
CA LEU A 134 -7.66 21.83 -2.00
C LEU A 134 -6.79 20.69 -1.41
N HIS A 135 -7.24 20.01 -0.36
CA HIS A 135 -6.49 18.88 0.21
C HIS A 135 -6.64 17.60 -0.62
N VAL A 136 -7.80 17.45 -1.27
CA VAL A 136 -8.21 16.22 -1.96
C VAL A 136 -7.42 15.98 -3.25
N TRP A 137 -7.39 16.95 -4.16
CA TRP A 137 -6.60 16.85 -5.40
C TRP A 137 -5.09 16.73 -5.13
N LEU A 138 -4.56 17.37 -4.07
CA LEU A 138 -3.18 17.17 -3.64
C LEU A 138 -2.96 15.73 -3.14
N PHE A 139 -3.85 15.22 -2.29
CA PHE A 139 -3.81 13.82 -1.83
C PHE A 139 -3.83 12.85 -3.00
N VAL A 140 -4.73 13.06 -3.97
CA VAL A 140 -4.81 12.24 -5.19
C VAL A 140 -3.53 12.35 -6.00
N GLY A 141 -2.95 13.55 -6.12
CA GLY A 141 -1.65 13.74 -6.75
C GLY A 141 -0.54 12.92 -6.09
N VAL A 142 -0.48 12.95 -4.75
CA VAL A 142 0.47 12.17 -3.95
C VAL A 142 0.24 10.67 -4.12
N ALA A 143 -1.00 10.19 -3.93
CA ALA A 143 -1.35 8.78 -4.09
C ALA A 143 -0.98 8.26 -5.48
N LEU A 144 -1.33 9.01 -6.53
CA LEU A 144 -1.03 8.63 -7.91
C LEU A 144 0.46 8.72 -8.28
N SER A 145 1.27 9.42 -7.47
CA SER A 145 2.71 9.51 -7.67
C SER A 145 3.47 8.29 -7.16
N VAL A 146 2.89 7.42 -6.32
CA VAL A 146 3.61 6.30 -5.70
C VAL A 146 3.92 5.19 -6.72
N THR A 147 5.06 4.51 -6.52
CA THR A 147 5.43 3.28 -7.24
C THR A 147 5.63 2.18 -6.20
N ALA A 148 4.93 1.05 -6.36
CA ALA A 148 5.05 -0.07 -5.43
C ALA A 148 6.35 -0.85 -5.68
N VAL A 149 7.30 -0.73 -4.76
CA VAL A 149 8.61 -1.41 -4.83
C VAL A 149 8.49 -2.93 -5.01
N PRO A 150 7.65 -3.66 -4.24
CA PRO A 150 7.57 -5.11 -4.38
C PRO A 150 7.12 -5.56 -5.77
N VAL A 151 6.17 -4.83 -6.36
CA VAL A 151 5.65 -5.12 -7.71
C VAL A 151 6.71 -4.79 -8.77
N LEU A 152 7.43 -3.69 -8.59
CA LEU A 152 8.54 -3.30 -9.46
C LEU A 152 9.65 -4.35 -9.47
N VAL A 153 10.08 -4.86 -8.30
CA VAL A 153 11.12 -5.90 -8.18
C VAL A 153 10.70 -7.17 -8.92
N LEU A 154 9.47 -7.64 -8.68
CA LEU A 154 8.92 -8.82 -9.35
C LEU A 154 8.86 -8.61 -10.86
N LEU A 155 8.35 -7.46 -11.30
CA LEU A 155 8.17 -7.19 -12.72
C LEU A 155 9.50 -7.09 -13.46
N VAL A 156 10.49 -6.39 -12.89
CA VAL A 156 11.85 -6.33 -13.43
C VAL A 156 12.44 -7.73 -13.60
N ARG A 157 12.29 -8.58 -12.57
CA ARG A 157 12.80 -9.95 -12.58
C ARG A 157 12.13 -10.79 -13.66
N ASP A 158 10.81 -10.70 -13.75
CA ASP A 158 10.00 -11.45 -14.72
C ASP A 158 10.26 -11.03 -16.17
N LEU A 159 10.56 -9.75 -16.38
CA LEU A 159 10.88 -9.18 -17.69
C LEU A 159 12.37 -9.32 -18.06
N GLY A 160 13.22 -9.73 -17.12
CA GLY A 160 14.67 -9.85 -17.34
C GLY A 160 15.33 -8.50 -17.65
N VAL A 161 14.88 -7.42 -17.02
CA VAL A 161 15.39 -6.07 -17.30
C VAL A 161 16.85 -5.94 -16.85
N PRO A 162 17.79 -5.61 -17.76
CA PRO A 162 19.20 -5.52 -17.40
C PRO A 162 19.52 -4.28 -16.57
N ALA A 163 20.53 -4.38 -15.71
CA ALA A 163 21.13 -3.22 -15.04
C ALA A 163 21.65 -2.20 -16.07
N PRO A 164 21.64 -0.89 -15.75
CA PRO A 164 21.30 -0.26 -14.47
C PRO A 164 19.84 0.22 -14.33
N VAL A 165 18.93 -0.10 -15.26
CA VAL A 165 17.54 0.40 -15.23
C VAL A 165 16.80 0.06 -13.93
N PRO A 166 16.84 -1.19 -13.42
CA PRO A 166 16.17 -1.55 -12.17
C PRO A 166 16.69 -0.80 -10.96
N GLU A 167 17.99 -0.55 -10.87
CA GLU A 167 18.60 0.13 -9.73
C GLU A 167 18.09 1.57 -9.60
N VAL A 168 17.98 2.28 -10.73
CA VAL A 168 17.43 3.63 -10.78
C VAL A 168 15.93 3.62 -10.49
N ALA A 169 15.19 2.67 -11.06
CA ALA A 169 13.75 2.53 -10.81
C ALA A 169 13.46 2.31 -9.31
N LEU A 170 14.22 1.43 -8.65
CA LEU A 170 14.08 1.14 -7.22
C LEU A 170 14.42 2.36 -6.35
N ARG A 171 15.48 3.10 -6.68
CA ARG A 171 15.83 4.35 -5.97
C ARG A 171 14.70 5.39 -6.07
N ILE A 172 14.14 5.58 -7.27
CA ILE A 172 13.01 6.49 -7.48
C ILE A 172 11.79 6.01 -6.69
N ALA A 173 11.45 4.72 -6.79
CA ALA A 173 10.28 4.15 -6.12
C ALA A 173 10.34 4.33 -4.60
N VAL A 174 11.48 4.01 -3.97
CA VAL A 174 11.66 4.17 -2.52
C VAL A 174 11.62 5.64 -2.10
N ALA A 175 12.28 6.54 -2.83
CA ALA A 175 12.24 7.97 -2.53
C ALA A 175 10.83 8.56 -2.65
N THR A 176 10.08 8.10 -3.65
CA THR A 176 8.71 8.52 -3.88
C THR A 176 7.78 8.00 -2.79
N ASP A 177 7.93 6.75 -2.36
CA ASP A 177 7.16 6.19 -1.25
C ASP A 177 7.44 6.94 0.07
N ALA A 178 8.72 7.24 0.36
CA ALA A 178 9.12 8.03 1.53
C ALA A 178 8.44 9.40 1.56
N THR A 179 8.46 10.09 0.41
CA THR A 179 7.90 11.44 0.30
C THR A 179 6.39 11.41 0.30
N ALA A 180 5.77 10.41 -0.33
CA ALA A 180 4.33 10.25 -0.31
C ALA A 180 3.82 10.07 1.13
N TRP A 181 4.46 9.23 1.92
CA TRP A 181 4.10 9.07 3.33
C TRP A 181 4.35 10.32 4.16
N ALA A 182 5.44 11.04 3.92
CA ALA A 182 5.68 12.33 4.59
C ALA A 182 4.58 13.35 4.25
N LEU A 183 4.20 13.46 2.98
CA LEU A 183 3.15 14.38 2.52
C LEU A 183 1.76 13.97 2.98
N VAL A 184 1.41 12.68 2.92
CA VAL A 184 0.13 12.14 3.43
C VAL A 184 0.02 12.38 4.93
N THR A 185 1.08 12.10 5.68
CA THR A 185 1.13 12.35 7.13
C THR A 185 0.94 13.84 7.42
N ALA A 186 1.67 14.71 6.72
CA ALA A 186 1.52 16.15 6.89
C ALA A 186 0.09 16.61 6.56
N LEU A 187 -0.50 16.08 5.50
CA LEU A 187 -1.86 16.43 5.10
C LEU A 187 -2.88 16.00 6.16
N ILE A 188 -2.79 14.77 6.65
CA ILE A 188 -3.66 14.26 7.72
C ILE A 188 -3.54 15.15 8.95
N VAL A 189 -2.32 15.43 9.41
CA VAL A 189 -2.07 16.26 10.61
C VAL A 189 -2.64 17.67 10.44
N VAL A 190 -2.54 18.27 9.26
CA VAL A 190 -3.09 19.62 8.97
C VAL A 190 -4.62 19.61 8.90
N THR A 191 -5.23 18.50 8.47
CA THR A 191 -6.70 18.37 8.39
C THR A 191 -7.35 17.89 9.69
N THR A 192 -6.58 17.26 10.58
CA THR A 192 -7.09 16.79 11.87
C THR A 192 -7.31 17.99 12.79
N ASP A 193 -8.54 18.13 13.31
CA ASP A 193 -8.83 19.07 14.38
C ASP A 193 -8.27 18.55 15.72
N LEU A 194 -7.04 18.97 16.04
CA LEU A 194 -6.36 18.60 17.28
C LEU A 194 -6.91 19.35 18.51
N SER A 195 -7.79 20.36 18.32
CA SER A 195 -8.35 21.13 19.45
C SER A 195 -9.27 20.29 20.35
N ALA A 196 -9.83 19.21 19.82
CA ALA A 196 -10.63 18.25 20.56
C ALA A 196 -9.81 17.26 21.42
N VAL A 197 -8.48 17.22 21.25
CA VAL A 197 -7.62 16.27 21.96
C VAL A 197 -7.25 16.82 23.34
N SER A 198 -7.67 16.13 24.40
CA SER A 198 -7.37 16.53 25.77
C SER A 198 -5.86 16.53 26.09
N VAL A 199 -5.38 17.47 26.91
CA VAL A 199 -3.96 17.55 27.33
C VAL A 199 -3.44 16.22 27.90
N PRO A 200 -4.19 15.47 28.74
CA PRO A 200 -3.74 14.15 29.21
C PRO A 200 -3.55 13.14 28.07
N ALA A 201 -4.43 13.15 27.06
CA ALA A 201 -4.28 12.30 25.89
C ALA A 201 -3.00 12.65 25.11
N VAL A 202 -2.70 13.94 24.93
CA VAL A 202 -1.45 14.38 24.31
C VAL A 202 -0.23 13.86 25.08
N CYS A 203 -0.21 14.00 26.41
CA CYS A 203 0.90 13.51 27.23
C CYS A 203 1.09 11.99 27.10
N VAL A 204 -0.01 11.22 27.14
CA VAL A 204 0.03 9.75 27.00
C VAL A 204 0.51 9.35 25.61
N GLY A 205 -0.06 9.95 24.55
CA GLY A 205 0.32 9.66 23.17
C GLY A 205 1.79 9.96 22.87
N VAL A 206 2.29 11.12 23.34
CA VAL A 206 3.72 11.49 23.22
C VAL A 206 4.60 10.53 24.02
N ALA A 207 4.22 10.17 25.25
CA ALA A 207 4.98 9.21 26.05
C ALA A 207 5.06 7.83 25.38
N MET A 208 3.95 7.35 24.80
CA MET A 208 3.91 6.10 24.04
C MET A 208 4.79 6.18 22.79
N LEU A 209 4.73 7.28 22.02
CA LEU A 209 5.62 7.49 20.87
C LEU A 209 7.09 7.51 21.26
N MET A 210 7.44 8.19 22.35
CA MET A 210 8.81 8.22 22.87
C MET A 210 9.28 6.83 23.29
N ALA A 211 8.39 6.02 23.88
CA ALA A 211 8.69 4.62 24.17
C ALA A 211 8.95 3.83 22.88
N VAL A 212 8.11 4.00 21.84
CA VAL A 212 8.25 3.33 20.54
C VAL A 212 9.54 3.71 19.82
N VAL A 213 10.00 4.95 19.93
CA VAL A 213 11.21 5.44 19.26
C VAL A 213 12.48 5.12 20.06
N LEU A 214 12.46 5.26 21.39
CA LEU A 214 13.67 5.20 22.22
C LEU A 214 13.79 3.93 23.04
N VAL A 215 12.71 3.43 23.62
CA VAL A 215 12.78 2.35 24.63
C VAL A 215 12.62 0.98 23.99
N LEU A 216 11.52 0.77 23.26
CA LEU A 216 11.15 -0.53 22.70
C LEU A 216 12.19 -1.08 21.71
N PRO A 217 12.78 -0.30 20.77
CA PRO A 217 13.81 -0.80 19.86
C PRO A 217 15.05 -1.32 20.60
N ARG A 218 15.44 -0.65 21.68
CA ARG A 218 16.59 -1.06 22.52
C ARG A 218 16.27 -2.35 23.27
N LEU A 219 15.04 -2.49 23.75
CA LEU A 219 14.56 -3.68 24.45
C LEU A 219 14.50 -4.89 23.50
N ILE A 220 13.88 -4.72 22.32
CA ILE A 220 13.80 -5.74 21.27
C ILE A 220 15.21 -6.19 20.88
N ARG A 221 16.12 -5.25 20.61
CA ARG A 221 17.53 -5.57 20.29
C ARG A 221 18.22 -6.33 21.41
N ARG A 222 17.92 -6.03 22.68
CA ARG A 222 18.54 -6.72 23.84
C ARG A 222 18.01 -8.13 24.01
N TRP A 223 16.70 -8.34 23.85
CA TRP A 223 16.04 -9.62 24.08
C TRP A 223 16.20 -10.62 22.94
N PHE A 224 16.25 -10.14 21.69
CA PHE A 224 16.32 -10.98 20.50
C PHE A 224 17.69 -10.97 19.82
N ARG A 225 18.72 -10.61 20.59
CA ARG A 225 20.11 -10.53 20.11
C ARG A 225 20.74 -11.91 19.88
N THR A 226 20.23 -12.92 20.60
CA THR A 226 20.63 -14.32 20.50
C THR A 226 19.51 -15.07 19.80
N ASP A 227 19.84 -15.64 18.66
CA ASP A 227 18.94 -16.05 17.58
C ASP A 227 18.12 -17.33 17.88
N ILE A 228 17.20 -17.30 18.86
CA ILE A 228 16.65 -18.57 19.40
C ILE A 228 15.16 -18.79 19.04
N HIS A 229 14.30 -17.78 18.87
CA HIS A 229 12.87 -18.04 18.62
C HIS A 229 12.18 -17.06 17.66
N ALA A 230 11.80 -17.54 16.48
CA ALA A 230 11.07 -16.76 15.47
C ALA A 230 9.66 -16.34 15.91
N ALA A 231 8.92 -17.20 16.63
CA ALA A 231 7.54 -16.89 17.02
C ALA A 231 7.42 -15.76 18.07
N PRO A 232 8.15 -15.77 19.19
CA PRO A 232 8.14 -14.66 20.15
C PRO A 232 8.63 -13.34 19.54
N PHE A 233 9.53 -13.41 18.56
CA PHE A 233 9.98 -12.24 17.82
C PHE A 233 8.85 -11.61 16.99
N VAL A 234 8.08 -12.43 16.27
CA VAL A 234 6.90 -11.95 15.52
C VAL A 234 5.84 -11.36 16.45
N VAL A 235 5.60 -11.98 17.61
CA VAL A 235 4.69 -11.43 18.64
C VAL A 235 5.19 -10.08 19.15
N ALA A 236 6.49 -9.95 19.41
CA ALA A 236 7.09 -8.69 19.83
C ALA A 236 6.97 -7.60 18.76
N ILE A 237 7.15 -7.94 17.48
CA ILE A 237 6.91 -7.00 16.36
C ILE A 237 5.45 -6.59 16.33
N LEU A 238 4.51 -7.53 16.39
CA LEU A 238 3.09 -7.19 16.33
C LEU A 238 2.68 -6.28 17.50
N ALA A 239 3.13 -6.58 18.72
CA ALA A 239 2.91 -5.72 19.89
C ALA A 239 3.56 -4.33 19.70
N TYR A 240 4.79 -4.28 19.20
CA TYR A 240 5.50 -3.03 18.93
C TYR A 240 4.75 -2.13 17.95
N VAL A 241 4.24 -2.72 16.87
CA VAL A 241 3.45 -2.05 15.84
C VAL A 241 2.11 -1.55 16.39
N LEU A 242 1.42 -2.37 17.17
CA LEU A 242 0.15 -1.99 17.81
C LEU A 242 0.33 -0.84 18.81
N VAL A 243 1.41 -0.84 19.60
CA VAL A 243 1.74 0.27 20.50
C VAL A 243 2.04 1.55 19.71
N GLY A 244 2.75 1.44 18.58
CA GLY A 244 2.97 2.54 17.65
C GLY A 244 1.66 3.15 17.16
N GLY A 245 0.76 2.33 16.60
CA GLY A 245 -0.53 2.80 16.10
C GLY A 245 -1.44 3.37 17.19
N ALA A 246 -1.46 2.76 18.38
CA ALA A 246 -2.20 3.27 19.52
C ALA A 246 -1.67 4.64 19.97
N ALA A 247 -0.36 4.86 19.93
CA ALA A 247 0.26 6.13 20.31
C ALA A 247 -0.23 7.29 19.42
N THR A 248 -0.27 7.09 18.10
CA THR A 248 -0.79 8.11 17.17
C THR A 248 -2.30 8.27 17.28
N GLN A 249 -3.05 7.19 17.50
CA GLN A 249 -4.50 7.27 17.66
C GLN A 249 -4.91 8.10 18.88
N VAL A 250 -4.19 7.96 20.00
CA VAL A 250 -4.40 8.77 21.20
C VAL A 250 -4.15 10.27 20.93
N LEU A 251 -3.27 10.59 19.98
CA LEU A 251 -3.00 11.96 19.53
C LEU A 251 -4.04 12.48 18.50
N GLY A 252 -5.07 11.70 18.18
CA GLY A 252 -6.05 12.05 17.13
C GLY A 252 -5.53 11.84 15.71
N VAL A 253 -4.38 11.20 15.55
CA VAL A 253 -3.71 10.96 14.26
C VAL A 253 -3.91 9.50 13.83
N HIS A 254 -4.02 9.26 12.52
CA HIS A 254 -4.27 7.91 11.99
C HIS A 254 -3.26 6.85 12.50
N PRO A 255 -3.69 5.65 12.92
CA PRO A 255 -2.82 4.60 13.48
C PRO A 255 -1.66 4.16 12.56
N ALA A 256 -1.91 4.15 11.25
CA ALA A 256 -0.91 3.86 10.22
C ALA A 256 0.40 4.65 10.39
N ILE A 257 0.33 5.92 10.81
CA ILE A 257 1.51 6.78 10.98
C ILE A 257 2.39 6.25 12.11
N GLY A 258 1.80 5.80 13.22
CA GLY A 258 2.51 5.22 14.34
C GLY A 258 3.21 3.90 13.97
N ALA A 259 2.61 3.10 13.10
CA ALA A 259 3.24 1.90 12.57
C ALA A 259 4.44 2.20 11.65
N VAL A 260 4.37 3.23 10.80
CA VAL A 260 5.53 3.70 10.01
C VAL A 260 6.67 4.16 10.93
N ILE A 261 6.36 4.96 11.97
CA ILE A 261 7.35 5.43 12.95
C ILE A 261 8.02 4.24 13.67
N ALA A 262 7.23 3.22 14.03
CA ALA A 262 7.74 1.98 14.60
C ALA A 262 8.72 1.30 13.61
N GLY A 263 8.35 1.16 12.34
CA GLY A 263 9.24 0.60 11.30
C GLY A 263 10.54 1.37 11.12
N LEU A 264 10.47 2.70 11.07
CA LEU A 264 11.65 3.58 10.97
C LEU A 264 12.60 3.43 12.16
N SER A 265 12.05 3.20 13.35
CA SER A 265 12.81 3.06 14.60
C SER A 265 13.32 1.63 14.84
N PHE A 266 12.81 0.65 14.09
CA PHE A 266 13.10 -0.77 14.26
C PHE A 266 14.58 -1.15 14.01
N PRO A 267 15.24 -1.91 14.89
CA PRO A 267 16.66 -2.22 14.75
C PRO A 267 16.96 -3.02 13.48
N THR A 268 18.06 -2.70 12.79
CA THR A 268 18.53 -3.47 11.63
C THR A 268 19.33 -4.70 12.08
N GLY A 269 19.28 -5.78 11.29
CA GLY A 269 20.13 -6.97 11.46
C GLY A 269 19.81 -7.86 12.67
N ILE A 270 18.61 -7.73 13.26
CA ILE A 270 18.17 -8.56 14.40
C ILE A 270 17.17 -9.66 14.01
N ALA A 271 16.56 -9.57 12.83
CA ALA A 271 15.60 -10.55 12.34
C ALA A 271 16.34 -11.65 11.58
N SER A 272 16.27 -12.90 12.06
CA SER A 272 16.76 -14.05 11.28
C SER A 272 15.83 -14.37 10.10
N GLU A 273 16.32 -15.18 9.17
CA GLU A 273 15.53 -15.63 8.00
C GLU A 273 14.22 -16.32 8.42
N LYS A 274 14.27 -17.13 9.48
CA LYS A 274 13.07 -17.77 10.06
C LYS A 274 12.06 -16.74 10.57
N ALA A 275 12.53 -15.67 11.21
CA ALA A 275 11.67 -14.58 11.68
C ALA A 275 11.04 -13.81 10.52
N HIS A 276 11.78 -13.56 9.44
CA HIS A 276 11.24 -12.95 8.22
C HIS A 276 10.15 -13.82 7.59
N HIS A 277 10.39 -15.14 7.47
CA HIS A 277 9.38 -16.07 6.96
C HIS A 277 8.13 -16.13 7.83
N ALA A 278 8.29 -16.19 9.15
CA ALA A 278 7.16 -16.20 10.08
C ALA A 278 6.36 -14.88 10.02
N LEU A 279 7.04 -13.74 9.93
CA LEU A 279 6.39 -12.43 9.75
C LEU A 279 5.63 -12.35 8.43
N GLY A 280 6.22 -12.87 7.35
CA GLY A 280 5.58 -12.97 6.04
C GLY A 280 4.31 -13.82 6.09
N ALA A 281 4.35 -14.98 6.75
CA ALA A 281 3.17 -15.84 6.92
C ALA A 281 2.04 -15.15 7.70
N VAL A 282 2.36 -14.35 8.73
CA VAL A 282 1.36 -13.55 9.45
C VAL A 282 0.79 -12.44 8.56
N ALA A 283 1.64 -11.76 7.80
CA ALA A 283 1.22 -10.72 6.86
C ALA A 283 0.31 -11.27 5.75
N ASP A 284 0.59 -12.46 5.23
CA ASP A 284 -0.22 -13.15 4.22
C ASP A 284 -1.64 -13.48 4.72
N VAL A 285 -1.85 -13.56 6.04
CA VAL A 285 -3.18 -13.74 6.64
C VAL A 285 -3.87 -12.40 6.91
N LEU A 286 -3.16 -11.41 7.43
CA LEU A 286 -3.76 -10.14 7.87
C LEU A 286 -4.01 -9.15 6.72
N ILE A 287 -3.08 -9.03 5.76
CA ILE A 287 -3.18 -8.06 4.66
C ILE A 287 -4.38 -8.32 3.74
N PRO A 288 -4.77 -9.56 3.43
CA PRO A 288 -5.98 -9.76 2.65
C PRO A 288 -7.25 -9.29 3.36
N ALA A 289 -7.34 -9.52 4.68
CA ALA A 289 -8.46 -9.02 5.47
C ALA A 289 -8.54 -7.48 5.45
N PHE A 290 -7.39 -6.80 5.46
CA PHE A 290 -7.28 -5.35 5.27
C PHE A 290 -7.87 -4.87 3.94
N PHE A 291 -7.46 -5.48 2.83
CA PHE A 291 -7.96 -5.06 1.52
C PHE A 291 -9.45 -5.32 1.36
N VAL A 292 -9.92 -6.46 1.87
CA VAL A 292 -11.34 -6.78 1.82
C VAL A 292 -12.16 -5.86 2.73
N SER A 293 -11.72 -5.56 3.95
CA SER A 293 -12.42 -4.62 4.84
C SER A 293 -12.55 -3.23 4.22
N SER A 294 -11.48 -2.76 3.59
CA SER A 294 -11.45 -1.47 2.88
C SER A 294 -12.40 -1.47 1.68
N ALA A 295 -12.37 -2.53 0.87
CA ALA A 295 -13.21 -2.63 -0.33
C ALA A 295 -14.71 -2.82 -0.01
N LEU A 296 -15.05 -3.48 1.11
CA LEU A 296 -16.42 -3.61 1.59
C LEU A 296 -17.04 -2.26 1.99
N SER A 297 -16.21 -1.26 2.28
CA SER A 297 -16.66 0.10 2.61
C SER A 297 -17.08 0.92 1.40
N VAL A 298 -16.93 0.39 0.17
CA VAL A 298 -17.31 1.07 -1.08
C VAL A 298 -18.78 0.75 -1.43
N PRO A 299 -19.68 1.76 -1.48
CA PRO A 299 -21.07 1.55 -1.89
C PRO A 299 -21.19 1.12 -3.36
N LEU A 300 -22.20 0.31 -3.71
CA LEU A 300 -22.42 -0.08 -5.11
C LEU A 300 -22.75 1.10 -6.01
N GLN A 301 -23.47 2.09 -5.49
CA GLN A 301 -23.81 3.30 -6.22
C GLN A 301 -22.55 4.00 -6.72
N THR A 302 -21.49 3.99 -5.90
CA THR A 302 -20.18 4.53 -6.27
C THR A 302 -19.55 3.77 -7.43
N LEU A 303 -19.61 2.44 -7.43
CA LEU A 303 -19.12 1.63 -8.54
C LEU A 303 -19.95 1.85 -9.82
N ALA A 304 -21.27 1.96 -9.70
CA ALA A 304 -22.15 2.25 -10.83
C ALA A 304 -21.86 3.64 -11.42
N ASP A 305 -21.66 4.65 -10.57
CA ASP A 305 -21.29 6.01 -11.00
C ASP A 305 -19.91 6.07 -11.65
N LEU A 306 -18.96 5.24 -11.20
CA LEU A 306 -17.66 5.09 -11.83
C LEU A 306 -17.77 4.61 -13.29
N CYS A 307 -18.74 3.73 -13.57
CA CYS A 307 -19.01 3.23 -14.92
C CYS A 307 -19.79 4.20 -15.82
N ARG A 308 -20.30 5.32 -15.29
CA ARG A 308 -20.96 6.36 -16.11
C ARG A 308 -19.93 7.15 -16.90
N TRP A 309 -20.36 7.79 -18.00
CA TRP A 309 -19.51 8.61 -18.86
C TRP A 309 -18.60 9.59 -18.11
N SER A 310 -19.15 10.26 -17.11
CA SER A 310 -18.38 11.23 -16.32
C SER A 310 -17.36 10.58 -15.37
N GLY A 311 -17.61 9.36 -14.89
CA GLY A 311 -16.64 8.57 -14.14
C GLY A 311 -15.54 7.99 -15.03
N LEU A 312 -15.91 7.46 -16.20
CA LEU A 312 -14.96 6.99 -17.22
C LEU A 312 -14.05 8.12 -17.73
N LEU A 313 -14.58 9.32 -17.92
CA LEU A 313 -13.78 10.50 -18.28
C LEU A 313 -12.75 10.83 -17.19
N CYS A 314 -13.19 10.86 -15.92
CA CYS A 314 -12.29 11.10 -14.79
C CYS A 314 -11.20 10.02 -14.71
N LEU A 315 -11.58 8.75 -14.81
CA LEU A 315 -10.66 7.61 -14.83
C LEU A 315 -9.64 7.72 -15.96
N LEU A 316 -10.10 8.06 -17.17
CA LEU A 316 -9.23 8.25 -18.33
C LEU A 316 -8.25 9.40 -18.11
N CYS A 317 -8.74 10.58 -17.69
CA CYS A 317 -7.89 11.74 -17.42
C CYS A 317 -6.81 11.44 -16.37
N LEU A 318 -7.19 10.82 -15.25
CA LEU A 318 -6.25 10.45 -14.19
C LEU A 318 -5.28 9.35 -14.65
N THR A 319 -5.75 8.38 -15.42
CA THR A 319 -4.90 7.30 -15.96
C THR A 319 -3.85 7.86 -16.92
N VAL A 320 -4.26 8.76 -17.83
CA VAL A 320 -3.35 9.43 -18.77
C VAL A 320 -2.35 10.31 -18.03
N ALA A 321 -2.80 11.08 -17.03
CA ALA A 321 -1.92 11.91 -16.19
C ALA A 321 -0.90 11.06 -15.41
N ALA A 322 -1.36 9.98 -14.78
CA ALA A 322 -0.54 9.03 -14.06
C ALA A 322 0.52 8.37 -14.97
N PHE A 323 0.10 7.78 -16.08
CA PHE A 323 1.03 7.14 -17.02
C PHE A 323 1.99 8.14 -17.65
N GLY A 324 1.45 9.25 -18.16
CA GLY A 324 2.21 10.26 -18.89
C GLY A 324 3.27 10.90 -18.00
N SER A 325 2.92 11.27 -16.77
CA SER A 325 3.88 11.87 -15.83
C SER A 325 5.00 10.91 -15.45
N LYS A 326 4.71 9.62 -15.24
CA LYS A 326 5.71 8.58 -14.94
C LYS A 326 6.63 8.30 -16.13
N ILE A 327 6.08 8.25 -17.35
CA ILE A 327 6.87 8.12 -18.58
C ILE A 327 7.78 9.33 -18.77
N ALA A 328 7.26 10.54 -18.56
CA ALA A 328 8.04 11.77 -18.64
C ALA A 328 9.18 11.81 -17.61
N VAL A 329 8.91 11.38 -16.37
CA VAL A 329 9.91 11.26 -15.31
C VAL A 329 10.98 10.22 -15.67
N GLY A 330 10.60 9.03 -16.12
CA GLY A 330 11.56 8.03 -16.55
C GLY A 330 12.42 8.50 -17.72
N TRP A 331 11.80 9.21 -18.67
CA TRP A 331 12.52 9.82 -19.78
C TRP A 331 13.56 10.83 -19.29
N LEU A 332 13.17 11.72 -18.37
CA LEU A 332 14.06 12.73 -17.77
C LEU A 332 15.19 12.07 -16.98
N ALA A 333 14.88 11.12 -16.10
CA ALA A 333 15.84 10.40 -15.28
C ALA A 333 16.83 9.61 -16.15
N GLY A 334 16.36 8.92 -17.18
CA GLY A 334 17.24 8.23 -18.13
C GLY A 334 18.12 9.20 -18.93
N LYS A 335 17.61 10.38 -19.29
CA LYS A 335 18.41 11.43 -19.96
C LYS A 335 19.53 11.97 -19.05
N MET A 336 19.26 12.14 -17.75
CA MET A 336 20.28 12.53 -16.77
C MET A 336 21.39 11.48 -16.67
N GLN A 337 21.06 10.20 -16.89
CA GLN A 337 22.01 9.08 -16.98
C GLN A 337 22.60 8.88 -18.38
N ARG A 338 22.27 9.74 -19.35
CA ARG A 338 22.69 9.66 -20.77
C ARG A 338 22.25 8.35 -21.46
N TRP A 339 21.12 7.78 -21.05
CA TRP A 339 20.56 6.58 -21.70
C TRP A 339 19.84 6.92 -23.01
N PRO A 340 19.74 5.95 -23.95
CA PRO A 340 18.91 6.08 -25.14
C PRO A 340 17.44 6.37 -24.79
N HIS A 341 16.74 7.12 -25.65
CA HIS A 341 15.33 7.49 -25.43
C HIS A 341 14.41 6.30 -25.12
N GLN A 342 14.68 5.16 -25.76
CA GLN A 342 13.94 3.92 -25.53
C GLN A 342 14.14 3.37 -24.12
N THR A 343 15.39 3.25 -23.66
CA THR A 343 15.74 2.82 -22.30
C THR A 343 15.20 3.78 -21.24
N SER A 344 15.16 5.07 -21.53
CA SER A 344 14.56 6.08 -20.65
C SER A 344 13.03 5.96 -20.59
N ALA A 345 12.37 5.65 -21.71
CA ALA A 345 10.94 5.37 -21.73
C ALA A 345 10.58 4.06 -21.00
N GLU A 346 11.42 3.03 -21.13
CA GLU A 346 11.32 1.76 -20.40
C GLU A 346 11.35 1.99 -18.88
N LEU A 347 12.27 2.82 -18.38
CA LEU A 347 12.29 3.23 -16.97
C LEU A 347 10.94 3.83 -16.56
N GLY A 348 10.39 4.74 -17.36
CA GLY A 348 9.13 5.41 -17.06
C GLY A 348 7.91 4.50 -17.06
N VAL A 349 7.90 3.49 -17.94
CA VAL A 349 6.88 2.43 -17.91
C VAL A 349 7.00 1.63 -16.61
N LEU A 350 8.20 1.21 -16.22
CA LEU A 350 8.41 0.46 -14.97
C LEU A 350 7.95 1.23 -13.73
N LEU A 351 8.05 2.57 -13.71
CA LEU A 351 7.58 3.39 -12.60
C LEU A 351 6.04 3.43 -12.44
N ASN A 352 5.27 2.86 -13.37
CA ASN A 352 3.82 2.70 -13.24
C ASN A 352 3.40 1.44 -12.46
N CYS A 353 4.36 0.67 -11.93
CA CYS A 353 4.03 -0.45 -11.04
C CYS A 353 3.29 0.06 -9.81
N ARG A 354 2.05 -0.38 -9.64
CA ARG A 354 1.23 -0.08 -8.47
C ARG A 354 0.92 -1.34 -7.70
N GLY A 355 0.48 -1.17 -6.46
CA GLY A 355 0.26 -2.31 -5.59
C GLY A 355 -0.12 -1.89 -4.20
N VAL A 356 0.34 -2.70 -3.25
CA VAL A 356 -0.09 -2.69 -1.85
C VAL A 356 0.08 -1.30 -1.19
N THR A 357 1.17 -0.58 -1.47
CA THR A 357 1.50 0.70 -0.82
C THR A 357 0.56 1.83 -1.20
N GLU A 358 0.25 2.00 -2.48
CA GLU A 358 -0.71 3.01 -2.94
C GLU A 358 -2.10 2.79 -2.35
N LEU A 359 -2.56 1.53 -2.36
CA LEU A 359 -3.86 1.19 -1.85
C LEU A 359 -3.94 1.40 -0.34
N ALA A 360 -2.84 1.18 0.38
CA ALA A 360 -2.74 1.54 1.78
C ALA A 360 -2.87 3.06 1.99
N ILE A 361 -2.21 3.88 1.15
CA ILE A 361 -2.41 5.33 1.16
C ILE A 361 -3.88 5.65 0.92
N ALA A 362 -4.49 5.10 -0.13
CA ALA A 362 -5.90 5.32 -0.45
C ALA A 362 -6.83 4.93 0.71
N THR A 363 -6.60 3.79 1.37
CA THR A 363 -7.39 3.40 2.54
C THR A 363 -7.21 4.37 3.69
N VAL A 364 -5.98 4.75 4.03
CA VAL A 364 -5.71 5.74 5.09
C VAL A 364 -6.41 7.07 4.75
N GLY A 365 -6.39 7.50 3.50
CA GLY A 365 -7.13 8.68 3.04
C GLY A 365 -8.64 8.54 3.22
N LEU A 366 -9.21 7.36 2.96
CA LEU A 366 -10.64 7.09 3.16
C LEU A 366 -11.00 7.07 4.65
N GLN A 367 -10.19 6.41 5.48
CA GLN A 367 -10.38 6.30 6.94
C GLN A 367 -10.19 7.64 7.65
N SER A 368 -9.27 8.49 7.17
CA SER A 368 -9.11 9.88 7.63
C SER A 368 -10.10 10.86 6.99
N HIS A 369 -11.08 10.37 6.21
CA HIS A 369 -12.08 11.18 5.51
C HIS A 369 -11.52 12.21 4.50
N LEU A 370 -10.22 12.18 4.19
CA LEU A 370 -9.58 13.03 3.19
C LEU A 370 -10.14 12.78 1.80
N ILE A 371 -10.46 11.53 1.48
CA ILE A 371 -11.09 11.15 0.22
C ILE A 371 -12.42 10.43 0.47
N GLY A 372 -13.36 10.58 -0.46
CA GLY A 372 -14.62 9.85 -0.41
C GLY A 372 -14.49 8.41 -0.95
N PRO A 373 -15.53 7.57 -0.74
CA PRO A 373 -15.58 6.22 -1.32
C PRO A 373 -15.41 6.20 -2.85
N TYR A 374 -15.86 7.26 -3.53
CA TYR A 374 -15.69 7.43 -4.98
C TYR A 374 -14.23 7.57 -5.41
N ALA A 375 -13.48 8.43 -4.74
CA ALA A 375 -12.05 8.56 -4.97
C ALA A 375 -11.31 7.27 -4.63
N PHE A 376 -11.66 6.59 -3.53
CA PHE A 376 -11.04 5.31 -3.18
C PHE A 376 -11.26 4.24 -4.26
N ALA A 377 -12.50 4.07 -4.73
CA ALA A 377 -12.82 3.13 -5.81
C ALA A 377 -12.10 3.49 -7.12
N MET A 378 -12.01 4.79 -7.44
CA MET A 378 -11.27 5.31 -8.60
C MET A 378 -9.77 4.98 -8.52
N LEU A 379 -9.14 5.25 -7.37
CA LEU A 379 -7.72 4.94 -7.13
C LEU A 379 -7.46 3.43 -7.25
N CYS A 380 -8.35 2.60 -6.68
CA CYS A 380 -8.27 1.16 -6.83
C CYS A 380 -8.34 0.74 -8.32
N ALA A 381 -9.33 1.23 -9.07
CA ALA A 381 -9.47 0.90 -10.48
C ALA A 381 -8.24 1.33 -11.29
N LEU A 382 -7.72 2.53 -11.03
CA LEU A 382 -6.53 3.05 -11.69
C LEU A 382 -5.30 2.21 -11.34
N ALA A 383 -5.12 1.78 -10.09
CA ALA A 383 -4.02 0.91 -9.67
C ALA A 383 -4.03 -0.43 -10.42
N ILE A 384 -5.21 -1.01 -10.62
CA ILE A 384 -5.40 -2.24 -11.38
C ILE A 384 -5.04 -2.02 -12.86
N ILE A 385 -5.62 -1.00 -13.49
CA ILE A 385 -5.44 -0.72 -14.92
C ILE A 385 -3.96 -0.40 -15.22
N THR A 386 -3.36 0.50 -14.45
CA THR A 386 -1.97 0.92 -14.66
C THR A 386 -0.99 -0.23 -14.49
N THR A 387 -1.15 -1.05 -13.46
CA THR A 387 -0.29 -2.22 -13.25
C THR A 387 -0.48 -3.27 -14.34
N ALA A 388 -1.73 -3.54 -14.73
CA ALA A 388 -2.03 -4.52 -15.77
C ALA A 388 -1.46 -4.13 -17.15
N VAL A 389 -1.46 -2.83 -17.47
CA VAL A 389 -0.92 -2.29 -18.73
C VAL A 389 0.60 -2.19 -18.73
N THR A 390 1.25 -2.08 -17.56
CA THR A 390 2.69 -1.86 -17.45
C THR A 390 3.52 -2.96 -18.13
N ALA A 391 3.24 -4.25 -17.85
CA ALA A 391 4.02 -5.36 -18.41
C ALA A 391 3.86 -5.53 -19.93
N PRO A 392 2.63 -5.52 -20.50
CA PRO A 392 2.44 -5.53 -21.95
C PRO A 392 3.09 -4.34 -22.64
N LEU A 393 2.95 -3.14 -22.07
CA LEU A 393 3.53 -1.92 -22.62
C LEU A 393 5.06 -2.00 -22.63
N TYR A 394 5.67 -2.46 -21.54
CA TYR A 394 7.12 -2.67 -21.49
C TYR A 394 7.60 -3.59 -22.61
N ARG A 395 6.93 -4.75 -22.81
CA ARG A 395 7.29 -5.70 -23.88
C ARG A 395 7.10 -5.13 -25.29
N ALA A 396 6.11 -4.26 -25.48
CA ALA A 396 5.86 -3.63 -26.77
C ALA A 396 6.95 -2.61 -27.13
N ILE A 397 7.49 -1.89 -26.13
CA ILE A 397 8.53 -0.89 -26.34
C ILE A 397 9.95 -1.46 -26.21
N SER A 398 10.16 -2.57 -25.49
CA SER A 398 11.50 -3.11 -25.27
C SER A 398 11.96 -3.94 -26.46
N ARG A 399 13.23 -3.75 -26.84
CA ARG A 399 13.91 -4.57 -27.86
C ARG A 399 14.64 -5.78 -27.27
N VAL A 400 14.56 -5.97 -25.96
CA VAL A 400 15.19 -7.10 -25.27
C VAL A 400 14.47 -8.37 -25.71
N ALA A 401 15.08 -9.12 -26.63
CA ALA A 401 14.69 -10.50 -26.92
C ALA A 401 14.60 -11.21 -25.58
N ALA A 402 13.47 -11.86 -25.29
CA ALA A 402 13.21 -12.51 -24.01
C ALA A 402 14.36 -13.47 -23.66
N VAL A 403 15.34 -12.98 -22.90
CA VAL A 403 16.37 -13.82 -22.30
C VAL A 403 15.63 -14.58 -21.23
N ARG A 404 15.27 -15.83 -21.53
CA ARG A 404 14.81 -16.77 -20.52
C ARG A 404 15.93 -16.85 -19.49
N VAL A 405 15.76 -16.19 -18.35
CA VAL A 405 16.60 -16.42 -17.19
C VAL A 405 16.39 -17.88 -16.83
N ALA A 406 17.37 -18.72 -17.16
CA ALA A 406 17.37 -20.12 -16.74
C ALA A 406 17.30 -20.14 -15.20
N PRO A 407 16.50 -21.03 -14.59
CA PRO A 407 16.49 -21.17 -13.14
C PRO A 407 17.92 -21.40 -12.66
N ALA A 408 18.34 -20.62 -11.65
CA ALA A 408 19.66 -20.75 -11.06
C ALA A 408 19.92 -22.23 -10.69
N PRO A 409 21.10 -22.80 -11.01
CA PRO A 409 21.42 -24.15 -10.60
C PRO A 409 21.31 -24.26 -9.08
N MET A 410 20.53 -25.23 -8.59
CA MET A 410 20.51 -25.56 -7.17
C MET A 410 21.95 -25.85 -6.73
N PRO A 411 22.40 -25.34 -5.57
CA PRO A 411 23.67 -25.76 -5.00
C PRO A 411 23.64 -27.28 -4.87
N GLN A 412 24.50 -27.96 -5.62
CA GLN A 412 24.71 -29.39 -5.41
C GLN A 412 25.21 -29.55 -3.98
N ALA A 413 24.46 -30.29 -3.18
CA ALA A 413 24.92 -30.75 -1.89
C ALA A 413 26.21 -31.55 -2.14
N THR A 414 27.35 -30.96 -1.83
CA THR A 414 28.60 -31.71 -1.71
C THR A 414 28.43 -32.66 -0.55
N ALA A 415 28.19 -33.92 -0.87
CA ALA A 415 28.40 -35.03 0.03
C ALA A 415 29.92 -35.18 0.23
N ALA A 416 30.39 -34.82 1.42
CA ALA A 416 31.61 -35.33 2.05
C ALA A 416 31.49 -35.09 3.56
#